data_AF-A0A7K2EFI1-F1
#
_entry.id   AF-A0A7K2EFI1-F1
#
_cell.length_a   1.000
_cell.length_b   1.000
_cell.length_c   1.000
_cell.angle_alpha   90.00
_cell.angle_beta   90.00
_cell.angle_gamma   90.00
#
_symmetry.space_group_name_H-M   'P 1'
#
loop_
_entity.id
_entity.type
_entity.pdbx_description
1 polymer ?
#
loop_
_entity_poly.entity_id
_entity_poly.type
_entity_poly.pdbx_seq_one_letter_code
_entity_poly.pdbx_strand_id
1 'polypeptide(L)'
;MQQRFFSVLILLILAGLAQAQVRTAEFEIHDRGDLWDTVKDDGTVGAPNPTNLFEFYPSMDWPGGPTALLSKDEQRSYNYAGGTWIGGRRADGSLFFVENGPFAFRDQGTYEEMTKTNNFVEQPDYNPRLAEQTITAAWITSENIRVDRTSRAWSFPNLKDFIIIEYTLTNQTGSTLSDVYIGFPYLLRPSYQDFLAHNGWGEDFNRADELTGYDETRRLMYAWDDTPNFDLPTDVGNFLLSRGELRTTGYAGVGLLSAPAGASGEAQPAHVLSAQLLNNENQLTLTSTTADNLY
;
A
#
# COMPACT_ATOMS: atom_id res chain seq x y z
N MET A 1 22.79 -51.26 -12.99
CA MET A 1 21.58 -50.62 -13.55
C MET A 1 20.69 -50.01 -12.46
N GLN A 2 20.41 -50.74 -11.37
CA GLN A 2 19.59 -50.27 -10.24
C GLN A 2 20.10 -49.00 -9.53
N GLN A 3 21.41 -48.87 -9.27
CA GLN A 3 21.96 -47.67 -8.61
C GLN A 3 21.74 -46.37 -9.40
N ARG A 4 21.87 -46.42 -10.74
CA ARG A 4 21.65 -45.25 -11.60
C ARG A 4 20.17 -44.84 -11.65
N PHE A 5 19.26 -45.81 -11.56
CA PHE A 5 17.82 -45.55 -11.49
C PHE A 5 17.42 -44.89 -10.17
N PHE A 6 18.03 -45.32 -9.05
CA PHE A 6 17.76 -44.78 -7.73
C PHE A 6 18.27 -43.33 -7.58
N SER A 7 19.45 -43.02 -8.13
CA SER A 7 19.98 -41.65 -8.15
C SER A 7 19.13 -40.68 -8.98
N VAL A 8 18.60 -41.13 -10.13
CA VAL A 8 17.70 -40.33 -10.98
C VAL A 8 16.36 -40.06 -10.28
N LEU A 9 15.82 -41.04 -9.56
CA LEU A 9 14.59 -40.89 -8.79
C LEU A 9 14.75 -39.88 -7.65
N ILE A 10 15.86 -39.92 -6.92
CA ILE A 10 16.17 -38.95 -5.86
C ILE A 10 16.34 -37.53 -6.43
N LEU A 11 17.00 -37.38 -7.59
CA LEU A 11 17.14 -36.09 -8.27
C LEU A 11 15.79 -35.52 -8.74
N LEU A 12 14.87 -36.36 -9.21
CA LEU A 12 13.51 -35.94 -9.59
C LEU A 12 12.65 -35.55 -8.38
N ILE A 13 12.81 -36.26 -7.26
CA ILE A 13 12.13 -35.91 -6.00
C ILE A 13 12.70 -34.61 -5.42
N LEU A 14 14.03 -34.43 -5.42
CA LEU A 14 14.68 -33.19 -4.97
C LEU A 14 14.37 -32.01 -5.89
N ALA A 15 14.24 -32.22 -7.20
CA ALA A 15 13.78 -31.18 -8.14
C ALA A 15 12.30 -30.80 -7.92
N GLY A 16 11.47 -31.74 -7.48
CA GLY A 16 10.08 -31.48 -7.07
C GLY A 16 9.96 -30.74 -5.74
N LEU A 17 10.91 -30.93 -4.82
CA LEU A 17 10.96 -30.25 -3.51
C LEU A 17 11.62 -28.87 -3.56
N ALA A 18 12.31 -28.52 -4.65
CA ALA A 18 13.05 -27.26 -4.81
C ALA A 18 12.23 -26.14 -5.47
N GLN A 19 10.94 -26.33 -5.74
CA GLN A 19 10.05 -25.24 -6.09
C GLN A 19 9.75 -24.48 -4.79
N ALA A 20 10.59 -23.50 -4.44
CA ALA A 20 10.17 -22.42 -3.55
C ALA A 20 8.91 -21.83 -4.19
N GLN A 21 7.74 -22.17 -3.64
CA GLN A 21 6.46 -21.71 -4.17
C GLN A 21 6.41 -20.20 -3.97
N VAL A 22 6.53 -19.46 -5.07
CA VAL A 22 6.23 -18.03 -5.06
C VAL A 22 4.75 -17.91 -4.74
N ARG A 23 4.43 -17.53 -3.51
CA ARG A 23 3.05 -17.33 -3.08
C ARG A 23 2.51 -16.08 -3.76
N THR A 24 1.35 -16.21 -4.40
CA THR A 24 0.54 -15.06 -4.80
C THR A 24 -0.31 -14.67 -3.61
N ALA A 25 -0.23 -13.41 -3.17
CA ALA A 25 -1.04 -12.92 -2.06
C ALA A 25 -2.53 -12.99 -2.42
N GLU A 26 -3.35 -13.53 -1.52
CA GLU A 26 -4.80 -13.44 -1.65
C GLU A 26 -5.24 -12.00 -1.34
N PHE A 27 -6.34 -11.57 -1.92
CA PHE A 27 -6.83 -10.21 -1.75
C PHE A 27 -8.35 -10.16 -1.76
N GLU A 28 -8.85 -9.10 -1.13
CA GLU A 28 -10.26 -8.73 -1.12
C GLU A 28 -10.36 -7.25 -1.45
N ILE A 29 -11.54 -6.86 -1.90
CA ILE A 29 -11.80 -5.53 -2.44
C ILE A 29 -12.88 -4.86 -1.61
N HIS A 30 -12.70 -3.59 -1.23
CA HIS A 30 -13.82 -2.72 -0.89
C HIS A 30 -14.41 -2.16 -2.17
N ASP A 31 -15.65 -2.50 -2.47
CA ASP A 31 -16.36 -2.25 -3.73
C ASP A 31 -17.79 -1.72 -3.51
N ARG A 32 -18.04 -1.10 -2.34
CA ARG A 32 -19.29 -0.42 -2.01
C ARG A 32 -19.07 1.10 -1.98
N GLY A 33 -19.99 1.84 -2.59
CA GLY A 33 -19.90 3.30 -2.71
C GLY A 33 -19.05 3.76 -3.88
N ASP A 34 -18.47 4.94 -3.74
CA ASP A 34 -17.63 5.64 -4.70
C ASP A 34 -16.13 5.63 -4.30
N LEU A 35 -15.72 4.96 -3.21
CA LEU A 35 -14.30 4.78 -2.88
C LEU A 35 -13.96 3.31 -2.80
N TRP A 36 -13.16 2.82 -3.75
CA TRP A 36 -12.81 1.40 -3.85
C TRP A 36 -11.32 1.17 -3.65
N ASP A 37 -10.94 0.10 -2.97
CA ASP A 37 -9.53 -0.25 -2.77
C ASP A 37 -9.33 -1.76 -2.61
N THR A 38 -8.15 -2.23 -2.99
CA THR A 38 -7.74 -3.63 -2.84
C THR A 38 -6.82 -3.78 -1.64
N VAL A 39 -7.09 -4.76 -0.78
CA VAL A 39 -6.22 -5.09 0.36
C VAL A 39 -5.84 -6.56 0.31
N LYS A 40 -4.57 -6.87 0.57
CA LYS A 40 -4.01 -8.23 0.43
C LYS A 40 -3.67 -8.86 1.77
N ASP A 41 -3.65 -10.18 1.84
CA ASP A 41 -3.43 -10.96 3.06
C ASP A 41 -1.99 -10.87 3.59
N ASP A 42 -1.08 -10.40 2.74
CA ASP A 42 0.33 -10.16 3.05
C ASP A 42 0.63 -8.76 3.60
N GLY A 43 -0.40 -7.96 3.89
CA GLY A 43 -0.26 -6.59 4.38
C GLY A 43 -0.15 -5.53 3.28
N THR A 44 0.04 -5.92 2.01
CA THR A 44 0.06 -4.95 0.91
C THR A 44 -1.32 -4.41 0.57
N VAL A 45 -1.34 -3.21 0.00
CA VAL A 45 -2.53 -2.45 -0.40
C VAL A 45 -2.38 -2.01 -1.85
N GLY A 46 -3.48 -1.96 -2.58
CA GLY A 46 -3.55 -1.67 -4.00
C GLY A 46 -3.58 -2.91 -4.88
N ALA A 47 -3.75 -2.70 -6.19
CA ALA A 47 -3.92 -3.77 -7.17
C ALA A 47 -2.77 -4.81 -7.12
N PRO A 48 -3.04 -6.12 -7.35
CA PRO A 48 -2.02 -7.14 -7.56
C PRO A 48 -0.96 -6.75 -8.59
N ASN A 49 -1.41 -6.22 -9.74
CA ASN A 49 -0.53 -5.67 -10.76
C ASN A 49 -1.07 -4.31 -11.25
N PRO A 50 -0.56 -3.19 -10.70
CA PRO A 50 -1.04 -1.84 -11.04
C PRO A 50 -0.71 -1.40 -12.48
N THR A 51 0.10 -2.18 -13.22
CA THR A 51 0.51 -1.88 -14.61
C THR A 51 -0.15 -2.79 -15.65
N ASN A 52 -0.87 -3.83 -15.22
CA ASN A 52 -1.50 -4.76 -16.14
C ASN A 52 -2.73 -4.11 -16.81
N LEU A 53 -2.65 -3.91 -18.13
CA LEU A 53 -3.71 -3.32 -18.97
C LEU A 53 -5.01 -4.13 -18.99
N PHE A 54 -4.97 -5.39 -18.54
CA PHE A 54 -6.13 -6.30 -18.52
C PHE A 54 -6.65 -6.54 -17.09
N GLU A 55 -6.12 -5.84 -16.09
CA GLU A 55 -6.51 -5.98 -14.69
C GLU A 55 -7.20 -4.70 -14.19
N PHE A 56 -8.42 -4.87 -13.68
CA PHE A 56 -9.30 -3.76 -13.28
C PHE A 56 -9.49 -3.68 -11.76
N TYR A 57 -8.63 -4.31 -10.96
CA TYR A 57 -8.74 -4.23 -9.51
C TYR A 57 -8.45 -2.81 -9.03
N PRO A 58 -9.29 -2.24 -8.14
CA PRO A 58 -9.19 -0.86 -7.69
C PRO A 58 -7.97 -0.66 -6.79
N SER A 59 -7.44 0.56 -6.80
CA SER A 59 -6.25 0.93 -6.03
C SER A 59 -6.38 2.37 -5.54
N MET A 60 -7.15 2.54 -4.46
CA MET A 60 -7.71 3.81 -4.00
C MET A 60 -8.53 4.55 -5.07
N ASP A 61 -9.36 3.85 -5.84
CA ASP A 61 -10.16 4.43 -6.92
C ASP A 61 -11.28 5.35 -6.38
N TRP A 62 -11.29 6.60 -6.84
CA TRP A 62 -12.36 7.57 -6.61
C TRP A 62 -12.62 8.45 -7.88
N PRO A 63 -13.87 8.55 -8.37
CA PRO A 63 -14.98 7.68 -8.00
C PRO A 63 -14.63 6.21 -8.27
N GLY A 64 -15.17 5.32 -7.45
CA GLY A 64 -15.05 3.88 -7.58
C GLY A 64 -15.48 3.51 -8.98
N GLY A 65 -14.64 2.76 -9.68
CA GLY A 65 -14.93 2.42 -11.06
C GLY A 65 -16.27 1.69 -11.17
N PRO A 66 -17.06 1.84 -12.24
CA PRO A 66 -18.16 0.92 -12.48
C PRO A 66 -17.64 -0.53 -12.46
N THR A 67 -18.49 -1.50 -12.07
CA THR A 67 -18.17 -2.93 -12.14
C THR A 67 -17.78 -3.41 -13.54
N ALA A 68 -18.07 -2.61 -14.59
CA ALA A 68 -17.57 -2.79 -15.94
C ALA A 68 -16.95 -1.47 -16.44
N LEU A 69 -15.62 -1.43 -16.52
CA LEU A 69 -14.86 -0.43 -17.27
C LEU A 69 -14.65 -0.93 -18.70
N LEU A 70 -14.63 -0.02 -19.69
CA LEU A 70 -14.39 -0.38 -21.10
C LEU A 70 -12.90 -0.62 -21.37
N SER A 71 -12.03 0.14 -20.69
CA SER A 71 -10.58 -0.03 -20.71
C SER A 71 -9.96 0.37 -19.38
N LYS A 72 -8.76 -0.15 -19.10
CA LYS A 72 -7.99 0.13 -17.89
C LYS A 72 -7.66 1.62 -17.78
N ASP A 73 -7.58 2.32 -18.91
CA ASP A 73 -7.34 3.76 -19.00
C ASP A 73 -8.45 4.61 -18.37
N GLU A 74 -9.65 4.06 -18.20
CA GLU A 74 -10.76 4.71 -17.50
C GLU A 74 -10.65 4.58 -15.97
N GLN A 75 -9.73 3.74 -15.48
CA GLN A 75 -9.54 3.51 -14.06
C GLN A 75 -8.67 4.60 -13.42
N ARG A 76 -9.05 5.03 -12.21
CA ARG A 76 -8.37 6.13 -11.51
C ARG A 76 -7.12 5.69 -10.76
N SER A 77 -7.18 4.62 -9.97
CA SER A 77 -6.04 3.99 -9.29
C SER A 77 -4.95 4.95 -8.79
N TYR A 78 -5.29 5.76 -7.79
CA TYR A 78 -4.39 6.77 -7.21
C TYR A 78 -3.26 6.17 -6.35
N ASN A 79 -3.39 4.90 -5.94
CA ASN A 79 -2.33 4.16 -5.28
C ASN A 79 -1.67 3.22 -6.30
N TYR A 80 -0.35 3.30 -6.46
CA TYR A 80 0.39 2.29 -7.21
C TYR A 80 0.58 1.03 -6.36
N ALA A 81 1.04 1.21 -5.12
CA ALA A 81 1.18 0.16 -4.12
C ALA A 81 1.37 0.78 -2.73
N GLY A 82 0.85 0.12 -1.71
CA GLY A 82 1.09 0.45 -0.31
C GLY A 82 1.43 -0.78 0.52
N GLY A 83 1.84 -0.56 1.75
CA GLY A 83 2.26 -1.66 2.61
C GLY A 83 2.55 -1.29 4.05
N THR A 84 3.15 -2.24 4.77
CA THR A 84 3.57 -2.07 6.16
C THR A 84 5.04 -2.40 6.33
N TRP A 85 5.76 -1.50 7.00
CA TRP A 85 7.15 -1.71 7.42
C TRP A 85 7.23 -1.81 8.93
N ILE A 86 8.00 -2.76 9.44
CA ILE A 86 8.22 -2.96 10.87
C ILE A 86 9.71 -3.13 11.09
N GLY A 87 10.31 -2.29 11.94
CA GLY A 87 11.73 -2.36 12.25
C GLY A 87 12.03 -2.05 13.70
N GLY A 88 13.23 -2.41 14.15
CA GLY A 88 13.70 -2.10 15.49
C GLY A 88 14.93 -2.91 15.88
N ARG A 89 15.14 -3.07 17.18
CA ARG A 89 16.26 -3.83 17.75
C ARG A 89 15.78 -5.06 18.51
N ARG A 90 16.46 -6.19 18.29
CA ARG A 90 16.32 -7.42 19.09
C ARG A 90 17.01 -7.25 20.44
N ALA A 91 16.77 -8.18 21.36
CA ALA A 91 17.35 -8.15 22.71
C ALA A 91 18.89 -8.20 22.74
N ASP A 92 19.53 -8.74 21.70
CA ASP A 92 20.99 -8.76 21.53
C ASP A 92 21.55 -7.45 20.92
N GLY A 93 20.68 -6.47 20.66
CA GLY A 93 21.02 -5.18 20.04
C GLY A 93 21.06 -5.18 18.51
N SER A 94 20.91 -6.35 17.86
CA SER A 94 20.89 -6.47 16.40
C SER A 94 19.64 -5.82 15.80
N LEU A 95 19.78 -5.24 14.61
CA LEU A 95 18.68 -4.63 13.87
C LEU A 95 17.84 -5.68 13.14
N PHE A 96 16.54 -5.44 13.06
CA PHE A 96 15.63 -6.17 12.19
C PHE A 96 14.78 -5.21 11.37
N PHE A 97 14.34 -5.68 10.21
CA PHE A 97 13.45 -4.96 9.32
C PHE A 97 12.59 -5.97 8.55
N VAL A 98 11.29 -5.75 8.58
CA VAL A 98 10.28 -6.52 7.88
C VAL A 98 9.57 -5.57 6.92
N GLU A 99 9.52 -5.95 5.65
CA GLU A 99 8.82 -5.23 4.61
C GLU A 99 7.71 -6.10 4.00
N ASN A 100 6.52 -5.52 3.98
CA ASN A 100 5.33 -6.05 3.31
C ASN A 100 4.78 -4.95 2.40
N GLY A 101 5.44 -4.75 1.24
CA GLY A 101 5.15 -3.68 0.28
C GLY A 101 5.78 -2.34 0.64
N PRO A 102 5.82 -1.37 -0.29
CA PRO A 102 5.23 -1.43 -1.62
C PRO A 102 6.16 -2.06 -2.68
N PHE A 103 7.43 -2.31 -2.36
CA PHE A 103 8.42 -2.79 -3.33
C PHE A 103 8.33 -4.30 -3.55
N ALA A 104 9.21 -4.86 -4.38
CA ALA A 104 9.18 -6.28 -4.74
C ALA A 104 9.58 -7.22 -3.59
N PHE A 105 10.21 -6.70 -2.53
CA PHE A 105 10.53 -7.52 -1.37
C PHE A 105 9.24 -7.83 -0.59
N ARG A 106 9.13 -9.10 -0.18
CA ARG A 106 8.03 -9.61 0.63
C ARG A 106 8.62 -10.46 1.72
N ASP A 107 8.23 -10.15 2.96
CA ASP A 107 8.55 -10.99 4.09
C ASP A 107 8.12 -12.45 3.89
N GLN A 108 8.94 -13.39 4.36
CA GLN A 108 8.65 -14.82 4.28
C GLN A 108 7.91 -15.30 5.54
N GLY A 109 6.86 -14.58 5.91
CA GLY A 109 6.00 -14.89 7.04
C GLY A 109 5.01 -16.02 6.79
N THR A 110 4.16 -16.27 7.78
CA THR A 110 2.99 -17.16 7.66
C THR A 110 1.72 -16.35 7.61
N TYR A 111 0.80 -16.70 6.72
CA TYR A 111 -0.39 -15.91 6.41
C TYR A 111 -1.65 -16.72 6.71
N GLU A 112 -2.64 -16.10 7.34
CA GLU A 112 -3.96 -16.68 7.61
C GLU A 112 -4.94 -16.32 6.49
N GLU A 113 -5.99 -17.14 6.34
CA GLU A 113 -7.06 -16.90 5.37
C GLU A 113 -7.73 -15.55 5.62
N MET A 114 -7.91 -14.78 4.55
CA MET A 114 -8.62 -13.52 4.61
C MET A 114 -10.14 -13.71 4.67
N THR A 115 -10.83 -12.80 5.36
CA THR A 115 -12.30 -12.82 5.37
C THR A 115 -12.86 -11.46 4.98
N LYS A 116 -13.92 -11.46 4.17
CA LYS A 116 -14.74 -10.30 3.85
C LYS A 116 -16.16 -10.53 4.36
N THR A 117 -16.68 -9.55 5.09
CA THR A 117 -18.06 -9.53 5.57
C THR A 117 -18.75 -8.26 5.10
N ASN A 118 -20.01 -8.38 4.70
CA ASN A 118 -20.84 -7.26 4.24
C ASN A 118 -21.98 -7.03 5.23
N ASN A 119 -22.33 -5.77 5.44
CA ASN A 119 -23.43 -5.31 6.29
C ASN A 119 -24.18 -4.20 5.54
N PHE A 120 -24.97 -4.62 4.57
CA PHE A 120 -25.68 -3.73 3.67
C PHE A 120 -27.09 -3.45 4.16
N VAL A 121 -27.62 -2.25 3.88
CA VAL A 121 -28.95 -1.82 4.33
C VAL A 121 -30.08 -2.72 3.79
N GLU A 122 -29.82 -3.43 2.71
CA GLU A 122 -30.73 -4.37 2.06
C GLU A 122 -30.79 -5.75 2.78
N GLN A 123 -29.89 -6.01 3.74
CA GLN A 123 -29.82 -7.29 4.46
C GLN A 123 -30.71 -7.30 5.73
N PRO A 124 -31.35 -8.44 6.08
CA PRO A 124 -32.24 -8.53 7.25
C PRO A 124 -31.55 -8.28 8.60
N ASP A 125 -30.26 -8.56 8.69
CA ASP A 125 -29.41 -8.42 9.88
C ASP A 125 -28.56 -7.14 9.86
N TYR A 126 -28.90 -6.18 8.99
CA TYR A 126 -28.24 -4.89 8.91
C TYR A 126 -28.14 -4.21 10.28
N ASN A 127 -26.94 -3.75 10.61
CA ASN A 127 -26.62 -3.00 11.81
C ASN A 127 -25.99 -1.65 11.43
N PRO A 128 -26.67 -0.51 11.69
CA PRO A 128 -26.16 0.82 11.33
C PRO A 128 -24.94 1.26 12.16
N ARG A 129 -24.52 0.46 13.15
CA ARG A 129 -23.31 0.72 13.95
C ARG A 129 -22.05 0.08 13.36
N LEU A 130 -22.19 -0.75 12.34
CA LEU A 130 -21.08 -1.46 11.71
C LEU A 130 -20.74 -0.82 10.35
N ALA A 131 -19.54 -1.08 9.85
CA ALA A 131 -19.13 -0.72 8.49
C ALA A 131 -19.98 -1.46 7.44
N GLU A 132 -20.07 -0.95 6.22
CA GLU A 132 -20.77 -1.65 5.13
C GLU A 132 -19.97 -2.87 4.64
N GLN A 133 -18.64 -2.76 4.65
CA GLN A 133 -17.73 -3.84 4.33
C GLN A 133 -16.61 -3.90 5.36
N THR A 134 -16.28 -5.10 5.82
CA THR A 134 -15.16 -5.36 6.72
C THR A 134 -14.31 -6.49 6.14
N ILE A 135 -13.02 -6.23 5.95
CA ILE A 135 -12.03 -7.19 5.50
C ILE A 135 -11.01 -7.40 6.63
N THR A 136 -10.81 -8.64 7.06
CA THR A 136 -9.79 -9.01 8.07
C THR A 136 -8.68 -9.83 7.43
N ALA A 137 -7.44 -9.53 7.80
CA ALA A 137 -6.26 -10.32 7.47
C ALA A 137 -5.37 -10.47 8.69
N ALA A 138 -4.68 -11.59 8.82
CA ALA A 138 -3.68 -11.78 9.85
C ALA A 138 -2.45 -12.52 9.30
N TRP A 139 -1.27 -12.11 9.75
CA TRP A 139 -0.02 -12.78 9.40
C TRP A 139 0.99 -12.68 10.54
N ILE A 140 1.97 -13.58 10.52
CA ILE A 140 3.12 -13.56 11.42
C ILE A 140 4.35 -13.35 10.56
N THR A 141 5.11 -12.31 10.85
CA THR A 141 6.32 -11.97 10.10
C THR A 141 7.45 -12.97 10.37
N SER A 142 8.50 -12.98 9.54
CA SER A 142 9.73 -13.75 9.79
C SER A 142 10.39 -13.41 11.13
N GLU A 143 10.19 -12.18 11.63
CA GLU A 143 10.63 -11.73 12.97
C GLU A 143 9.65 -12.07 14.12
N ASN A 144 8.68 -12.95 13.88
CA ASN A 144 7.70 -13.40 14.88
C ASN A 144 6.90 -12.25 15.52
N ILE A 145 6.47 -11.31 14.68
CA ILE A 145 5.53 -10.24 15.03
C ILE A 145 4.21 -10.59 14.34
N ARG A 146 3.15 -10.76 15.14
CA ARG A 146 1.80 -10.95 14.59
C ARG A 146 1.23 -9.60 14.20
N VAL A 147 0.68 -9.51 13.01
CA VAL A 147 -0.09 -8.37 12.54
C VAL A 147 -1.51 -8.81 12.26
N ASP A 148 -2.46 -8.17 12.92
CA ASP A 148 -3.89 -8.29 12.66
C ASP A 148 -4.37 -6.99 12.01
N ARG A 149 -4.83 -7.06 10.76
CA ARG A 149 -5.36 -5.92 10.01
C ARG A 149 -6.87 -6.04 9.87
N THR A 150 -7.59 -4.99 10.21
CA THR A 150 -9.02 -4.86 9.86
C THR A 150 -9.24 -3.60 9.02
N SER A 151 -9.75 -3.79 7.80
CA SER A 151 -10.12 -2.71 6.89
C SER A 151 -11.63 -2.57 6.81
N ARG A 152 -12.16 -1.35 6.86
CA ARG A 152 -13.60 -1.07 6.90
C ARG A 152 -13.99 0.06 5.97
N ALA A 153 -15.08 -0.11 5.23
CA ALA A 153 -15.61 0.89 4.30
C ALA A 153 -16.99 1.40 4.70
N TRP A 154 -17.22 2.70 4.48
CA TRP A 154 -18.51 3.38 4.66
C TRP A 154 -18.80 4.28 3.45
N SER A 155 -20.05 4.22 2.98
CA SER A 155 -20.59 5.00 1.85
C SER A 155 -22.03 5.46 2.08
N PHE A 156 -22.44 5.61 3.36
CA PHE A 156 -23.82 5.98 3.68
C PHE A 156 -24.22 7.35 3.12
N PRO A 157 -25.48 7.54 2.69
CA PRO A 157 -25.97 8.82 2.21
C PRO A 157 -25.68 9.96 3.21
N ASN A 158 -25.11 11.05 2.71
CA ASN A 158 -24.63 12.24 3.47
C ASN A 158 -23.31 12.06 4.24
N LEU A 159 -22.67 10.89 4.20
CA LEU A 159 -21.26 10.75 4.55
C LEU A 159 -20.41 10.92 3.29
N LYS A 160 -19.15 11.32 3.48
CA LYS A 160 -18.13 11.12 2.46
C LYS A 160 -17.69 9.66 2.53
N ASP A 161 -17.40 9.07 1.39
CA ASP A 161 -16.89 7.71 1.34
C ASP A 161 -15.49 7.65 1.94
N PHE A 162 -15.26 6.68 2.82
CA PHE A 162 -13.96 6.48 3.42
C PHE A 162 -13.70 5.01 3.74
N ILE A 163 -12.42 4.65 3.68
CA ILE A 163 -11.89 3.36 4.12
C ILE A 163 -10.95 3.63 5.31
N ILE A 164 -11.16 2.91 6.41
CA ILE A 164 -10.25 2.92 7.57
C ILE A 164 -9.56 1.58 7.63
N ILE A 165 -8.22 1.60 7.70
CA ILE A 165 -7.39 0.41 7.87
C ILE A 165 -6.74 0.48 9.25
N GLU A 166 -7.11 -0.46 10.12
CA GLU A 166 -6.56 -0.58 11.48
C GLU A 166 -5.59 -1.74 11.55
N TYR A 167 -4.48 -1.54 12.23
CA TYR A 167 -3.43 -2.54 12.45
C TYR A 167 -3.21 -2.74 13.94
N THR A 168 -3.17 -4.00 14.38
CA THR A 168 -2.71 -4.40 15.71
C THR A 168 -1.45 -5.24 15.54
N LEU A 169 -0.35 -4.81 16.15
CA LEU A 169 0.92 -5.52 16.08
C LEU A 169 1.26 -6.11 17.45
N THR A 170 1.52 -7.40 17.50
CA THR A 170 1.84 -8.15 18.71
C THR A 170 3.22 -8.79 18.59
N ASN A 171 4.14 -8.41 19.47
CA ASN A 171 5.45 -9.05 19.57
C ASN A 171 5.31 -10.47 20.16
N GLN A 172 5.62 -11.50 19.38
CA GLN A 172 5.58 -12.91 19.80
C GLN A 172 6.97 -13.53 19.96
N THR A 173 8.04 -12.76 19.84
CA THR A 173 9.44 -13.23 19.92
C THR A 173 9.82 -13.83 21.28
N GLY A 174 9.03 -13.56 22.33
CA GLY A 174 9.32 -13.93 23.71
C GLY A 174 10.38 -13.04 24.39
N SER A 175 10.89 -12.02 23.68
CA SER A 175 11.85 -11.04 24.19
C SER A 175 11.36 -9.61 23.99
N THR A 176 11.87 -8.65 24.74
CA THR A 176 11.56 -7.24 24.51
C THR A 176 12.29 -6.75 23.27
N LEU A 177 11.56 -6.12 22.35
CA LEU A 177 12.10 -5.35 21.24
C LEU A 177 12.23 -3.89 21.68
N SER A 178 13.31 -3.21 21.27
CA SER A 178 13.52 -1.79 21.56
C SER A 178 13.57 -0.97 20.27
N ASP A 179 13.33 0.35 20.38
CA ASP A 179 13.35 1.29 19.26
C ASP A 179 12.50 0.80 18.08
N VAL A 180 11.25 0.40 18.35
CA VAL A 180 10.36 -0.18 17.33
C VAL A 180 9.71 0.94 16.52
N TYR A 181 9.80 0.84 15.21
CA TYR A 181 9.18 1.73 14.24
C TYR A 181 8.16 0.98 13.39
N ILE A 182 7.04 1.63 13.12
CA ILE A 182 5.98 1.13 12.23
C ILE A 182 5.77 2.17 11.14
N GLY A 183 5.91 1.75 9.89
CA GLY A 183 5.75 2.59 8.72
C GLY A 183 4.61 2.11 7.82
N PHE A 184 3.94 3.06 7.19
CA PHE A 184 2.93 2.82 6.16
C PHE A 184 3.35 3.52 4.87
N PRO A 185 4.33 2.96 4.14
CA PRO A 185 4.74 3.51 2.84
C PRO A 185 3.63 3.35 1.79
N TYR A 186 3.33 4.43 1.07
CA TYR A 186 2.40 4.45 -0.06
C TYR A 186 3.05 5.13 -1.26
N LEU A 187 3.00 4.46 -2.41
CA LEU A 187 3.40 4.99 -3.70
C LEU A 187 2.17 5.64 -4.35
N LEU A 188 1.96 6.92 -4.06
CA LEU A 188 0.82 7.69 -4.54
C LEU A 188 1.08 8.32 -5.92
N ARG A 189 0.00 8.47 -6.69
CA ARG A 189 -0.02 9.16 -7.98
C ARG A 189 -1.33 9.95 -8.19
N PRO A 190 -1.33 11.02 -9.01
CA PRO A 190 -2.52 11.79 -9.39
C PRO A 190 -3.61 10.94 -9.99
N SER A 191 -3.32 10.04 -10.94
CA SER A 191 -4.19 8.92 -11.34
C SER A 191 -3.47 8.00 -12.34
N TYR A 192 -4.02 6.82 -12.60
CA TYR A 192 -3.59 5.94 -13.67
C TYR A 192 -3.96 6.47 -15.06
N GLN A 193 -5.10 7.16 -15.18
CA GLN A 193 -5.45 7.85 -16.41
C GLN A 193 -4.37 8.89 -16.77
N ASP A 194 -3.90 9.67 -15.79
CA ASP A 194 -2.84 10.65 -15.99
C ASP A 194 -1.51 9.95 -16.32
N PHE A 195 -1.19 8.85 -15.64
CA PHE A 195 -0.01 8.03 -15.99
C PHE A 195 0.04 7.66 -17.48
N LEU A 196 -1.11 7.32 -18.08
CA LEU A 196 -1.20 6.97 -19.49
C LEU A 196 -1.22 8.18 -20.41
N ALA A 197 -2.00 9.22 -20.08
CA ALA A 197 -2.11 10.44 -20.87
C ALA A 197 -0.75 11.13 -21.06
N HIS A 198 0.14 10.99 -20.06
CA HIS A 198 1.47 11.57 -20.07
C HIS A 198 2.57 10.58 -20.52
N ASN A 199 2.22 9.44 -21.12
CA ASN A 199 3.14 8.45 -21.71
C ASN A 199 4.22 7.95 -20.73
N GLY A 200 3.79 7.55 -19.53
CA GLY A 200 4.69 7.13 -18.45
C GLY A 200 4.92 8.29 -17.47
N TRP A 201 4.45 8.11 -16.25
CA TRP A 201 4.56 9.06 -15.15
C TRP A 201 5.96 9.00 -14.54
N GLY A 202 6.65 10.13 -14.37
CA GLY A 202 7.96 10.19 -13.69
C GLY A 202 9.14 9.49 -14.39
N GLU A 203 9.00 9.02 -15.63
CA GLU A 203 10.08 8.29 -16.35
C GLU A 203 10.98 9.16 -17.24
N ASP A 204 10.66 10.45 -17.43
CA ASP A 204 11.49 11.39 -18.20
C ASP A 204 11.95 12.56 -17.31
N PHE A 205 13.28 12.75 -17.22
CA PHE A 205 13.93 13.84 -16.49
C PHE A 205 13.43 15.25 -16.87
N ASN A 206 12.81 15.42 -18.04
CA ASN A 206 12.30 16.71 -18.52
C ASN A 206 10.82 16.99 -18.16
N ARG A 207 10.14 16.07 -17.48
CA ARG A 207 8.72 16.18 -17.06
C ARG A 207 8.60 16.05 -15.54
N ALA A 208 9.50 16.74 -14.83
CA ALA A 208 9.64 16.65 -13.39
C ALA A 208 8.72 17.64 -12.68
N ASP A 209 7.42 17.52 -12.92
CA ASP A 209 6.40 18.44 -12.43
C ASP A 209 5.40 17.80 -11.47
N GLU A 210 5.50 16.51 -11.19
CA GLU A 210 4.71 15.86 -10.15
C GLU A 210 5.27 16.14 -8.78
N LEU A 211 4.45 16.44 -7.77
CA LEU A 211 4.92 16.68 -6.41
C LEU A 211 4.17 15.78 -5.41
N THR A 212 4.86 15.39 -4.32
CA THR A 212 4.23 14.79 -3.15
C THR A 212 4.38 15.70 -1.95
N GLY A 213 3.41 15.64 -1.03
CA GLY A 213 3.37 16.57 0.09
C GLY A 213 2.62 16.01 1.27
N TYR A 214 2.82 16.68 2.40
CA TYR A 214 2.15 16.38 3.66
C TYR A 214 1.44 17.61 4.19
N ASP A 215 0.13 17.48 4.43
CA ASP A 215 -0.67 18.48 5.13
C ASP A 215 -0.70 18.13 6.63
N GLU A 216 0.02 18.89 7.46
CA GLU A 216 0.08 18.68 8.90
C GLU A 216 -1.27 18.87 9.61
N THR A 217 -2.12 19.76 9.09
CA THR A 217 -3.44 20.03 9.67
C THR A 217 -4.38 18.85 9.46
N ARG A 218 -4.31 18.22 8.28
CA ARG A 218 -5.13 17.06 7.91
C ARG A 218 -4.46 15.72 8.19
N ARG A 219 -3.17 15.74 8.54
CA ARG A 219 -2.30 14.56 8.64
C ARG A 219 -2.35 13.69 7.39
N LEU A 220 -2.33 14.33 6.22
CA LEU A 220 -2.61 13.72 4.93
C LEU A 220 -1.38 13.78 4.03
N MET A 221 -0.92 12.63 3.55
CA MET A 221 0.02 12.56 2.44
C MET A 221 -0.76 12.54 1.12
N TYR A 222 -0.34 13.32 0.13
CA TYR A 222 -1.01 13.45 -1.16
C TYR A 222 -0.01 13.65 -2.30
N ALA A 223 -0.46 13.39 -3.53
CA ALA A 223 0.28 13.64 -4.76
C ALA A 223 -0.52 14.60 -5.66
N TRP A 224 0.17 15.46 -6.41
CA TRP A 224 -0.43 16.36 -7.39
C TRP A 224 0.53 16.63 -8.56
N ASP A 225 0.02 17.21 -9.64
CA ASP A 225 0.78 17.70 -10.79
C ASP A 225 0.94 19.23 -10.70
N ASP A 226 2.19 19.69 -10.74
CA ASP A 226 2.63 21.09 -10.71
C ASP A 226 3.31 21.49 -12.02
N THR A 227 2.57 21.57 -13.13
CA THR A 227 3.10 22.04 -14.41
C THR A 227 3.85 23.39 -14.28
N PRO A 228 5.19 23.46 -14.39
CA PRO A 228 5.94 24.56 -13.77
C PRO A 228 5.98 25.84 -14.61
N ASN A 229 5.38 25.85 -15.80
CA ASN A 229 5.76 26.82 -16.82
C ASN A 229 4.65 27.71 -17.38
N PHE A 230 3.36 27.34 -17.29
CA PHE A 230 2.25 28.20 -17.72
C PHE A 230 0.88 27.60 -17.38
N ASP A 231 -0.11 28.48 -17.14
CA ASP A 231 -1.52 28.11 -17.08
C ASP A 231 -1.95 27.45 -18.39
N LEU A 232 -2.33 26.17 -18.36
CA LEU A 232 -3.00 25.52 -19.47
C LEU A 232 -4.52 25.52 -19.22
N PRO A 233 -5.31 26.32 -19.98
CA PRO A 233 -6.76 26.44 -19.74
C PRO A 233 -7.54 25.15 -19.96
N THR A 234 -6.98 24.21 -20.72
CA THR A 234 -7.61 22.96 -21.16
C THR A 234 -7.02 21.70 -20.53
N ASP A 235 -6.01 21.83 -19.67
CA ASP A 235 -5.35 20.68 -19.08
C ASP A 235 -6.08 20.25 -17.81
N VAL A 236 -6.47 18.98 -17.79
CA VAL A 236 -7.14 18.32 -16.67
C VAL A 236 -6.09 17.48 -15.98
N GLY A 237 -5.83 17.74 -14.69
CA GLY A 237 -4.73 17.11 -13.96
C GLY A 237 -3.89 18.07 -13.10
N ASN A 238 -3.89 19.37 -13.42
CA ASN A 238 -2.82 20.26 -12.96
C ASN A 238 -3.27 21.25 -11.87
N PHE A 239 -2.31 21.80 -11.11
CA PHE A 239 -2.53 22.99 -10.29
C PHE A 239 -2.39 24.28 -11.11
N LEU A 240 -3.46 25.08 -11.18
CA LEU A 240 -3.50 26.36 -11.87
C LEU A 240 -3.04 27.50 -10.94
N LEU A 241 -1.75 27.86 -11.04
CA LEU A 241 -1.10 28.83 -10.17
C LEU A 241 -1.78 30.22 -10.19
N SER A 242 -2.20 30.72 -11.35
CA SER A 242 -2.81 32.07 -11.43
C SER A 242 -4.11 32.23 -10.67
N ARG A 243 -4.78 31.12 -10.35
CA ARG A 243 -6.04 31.09 -9.60
C ARG A 243 -5.92 30.42 -8.24
N GLY A 244 -4.75 29.87 -7.91
CA GLY A 244 -4.59 29.01 -6.74
C GLY A 244 -5.58 27.84 -6.75
N GLU A 245 -5.86 27.28 -7.93
CA GLU A 245 -6.96 26.34 -8.18
C GLU A 245 -6.40 24.98 -8.63
N LEU A 246 -6.71 23.90 -7.92
CA LEU A 246 -6.38 22.54 -8.37
C LEU A 246 -7.42 22.07 -9.40
N ARG A 247 -6.99 21.68 -10.60
CA ARG A 247 -7.84 21.24 -11.73
C ARG A 247 -7.79 19.76 -12.03
N THR A 248 -7.08 18.96 -11.23
CA THR A 248 -7.25 17.50 -11.30
C THR A 248 -8.68 17.11 -10.94
N THR A 249 -9.26 16.17 -11.68
CA THR A 249 -10.60 15.62 -11.44
C THR A 249 -10.69 14.78 -10.15
N GLY A 250 -9.58 14.60 -9.44
CA GLY A 250 -9.56 14.04 -8.09
C GLY A 250 -8.15 14.04 -7.50
N TYR A 251 -8.07 14.10 -6.17
CA TYR A 251 -6.85 13.78 -5.44
C TYR A 251 -7.20 12.66 -4.47
N ALA A 252 -6.37 11.63 -4.40
CA ALA A 252 -6.41 10.69 -3.30
C ALA A 252 -5.15 10.84 -2.47
N GLY A 253 -5.33 10.75 -1.17
CA GLY A 253 -4.25 10.82 -0.21
C GLY A 253 -4.51 9.87 0.93
N VAL A 254 -3.45 9.51 1.65
CA VAL A 254 -3.54 8.64 2.81
C VAL A 254 -3.37 9.47 4.07
N GLY A 255 -4.37 9.40 4.94
CA GLY A 255 -4.41 10.12 6.20
C GLY A 255 -4.05 9.22 7.37
N LEU A 256 -3.20 9.70 8.27
CA LEU A 256 -2.92 9.03 9.54
C LEU A 256 -3.89 9.53 10.61
N LEU A 257 -4.93 8.74 10.85
CA LEU A 257 -6.05 9.12 11.72
C LEU A 257 -5.66 9.14 13.20
N SER A 258 -5.01 8.08 13.68
CA SER A 258 -4.61 7.96 15.08
C SER A 258 -3.62 6.81 15.26
N ALA A 259 -2.70 6.98 16.20
CA ALA A 259 -1.88 5.93 16.75
C ALA A 259 -1.67 6.21 18.25
N PRO A 260 -1.55 5.18 19.11
CA PRO A 260 -1.23 5.36 20.51
C PRO A 260 0.06 6.16 20.68
N ALA A 261 0.15 6.93 21.77
CA ALA A 261 1.40 7.60 22.11
C ALA A 261 2.53 6.56 22.28
N GLY A 262 3.75 6.94 21.90
CA GLY A 262 4.92 6.11 22.15
C GLY A 262 5.16 5.90 23.65
N ALA A 263 6.03 4.95 24.01
CA ALA A 263 6.36 4.68 25.41
C ALA A 263 6.89 5.93 26.17
N SER A 264 7.48 6.88 25.45
CA SER A 264 7.95 8.16 25.99
C SER A 264 6.88 9.26 26.04
N GLY A 265 5.63 8.97 25.66
CA GLY A 265 4.51 9.93 25.68
C GLY A 265 4.34 10.77 24.43
N GLU A 266 5.22 10.63 23.43
CA GLU A 266 5.17 11.38 22.18
C GLU A 266 3.96 10.97 21.32
N ALA A 267 3.30 11.97 20.71
CA ALA A 267 2.23 11.73 19.75
C ALA A 267 2.76 11.02 18.50
N GLN A 268 1.95 10.12 17.93
CA GLN A 268 2.31 9.38 16.72
C GLN A 268 1.45 9.87 15.52
N PRO A 269 2.02 9.91 14.29
CA PRO A 269 3.40 9.57 13.96
C PRO A 269 4.40 10.62 14.48
N ALA A 270 5.52 10.19 15.04
CA ALA A 270 6.59 11.11 15.46
C ALA A 270 7.34 11.72 14.26
N HIS A 271 7.37 11.01 13.12
CA HIS A 271 8.04 11.42 11.91
C HIS A 271 7.19 11.09 10.68
N VAL A 272 7.18 12.00 9.71
CA VAL A 272 6.61 11.77 8.38
C VAL A 272 7.71 12.04 7.36
N LEU A 273 7.92 11.08 6.47
CA LEU A 273 8.85 11.19 5.35
C LEU A 273 8.03 11.14 4.07
N SER A 274 8.18 12.17 3.24
CA SER A 274 7.63 12.19 1.88
C SER A 274 8.75 12.47 0.90
N ALA A 275 8.82 11.67 -0.15
CA ALA A 275 9.74 11.87 -1.26
C ALA A 275 8.95 11.76 -2.57
N GLN A 276 9.36 12.57 -3.53
CA GLN A 276 8.80 12.61 -4.88
C GLN A 276 9.73 11.87 -5.86
N LEU A 277 11.02 11.84 -5.57
CA LEU A 277 12.05 11.24 -6.41
C LEU A 277 13.12 10.57 -5.53
N LEU A 278 13.27 9.26 -5.64
CA LEU A 278 14.41 8.54 -5.06
C LEU A 278 15.49 8.41 -6.14
N ASN A 279 16.09 9.53 -6.53
CA ASN A 279 17.28 9.49 -7.38
C ASN A 279 18.38 8.77 -6.59
N ASN A 280 18.91 7.69 -7.16
CA ASN A 280 19.85 6.77 -6.50
C ASN A 280 19.24 5.97 -5.35
N GLU A 281 18.07 5.36 -5.55
CA GLU A 281 17.46 4.38 -4.63
C GLU A 281 18.49 3.42 -4.00
N ASN A 282 19.48 3.01 -4.79
CA ASN A 282 20.61 2.18 -4.40
C ASN A 282 21.28 2.69 -3.11
N GLN A 283 21.52 4.00 -3.01
CA GLN A 283 22.19 4.66 -1.88
C GLN A 283 21.35 4.68 -0.60
N LEU A 284 20.05 4.38 -0.69
CA LEU A 284 19.14 4.28 0.44
C LEU A 284 18.90 2.82 0.86
N THR A 285 19.55 1.87 0.18
CA THR A 285 19.51 0.45 0.53
C THR A 285 20.81 0.03 1.22
N LEU A 286 20.69 -0.78 2.27
CA LEU A 286 21.83 -1.44 2.92
C LEU A 286 22.59 -2.39 1.98
N THR A 287 22.01 -2.72 0.83
CA THR A 287 22.61 -3.54 -0.21
C THR A 287 23.78 -2.85 -0.91
N SER A 288 23.80 -1.51 -0.95
CA SER A 288 24.86 -0.76 -1.65
C SER A 288 25.52 0.35 -0.82
N THR A 289 25.07 0.56 0.42
CA THR A 289 25.70 1.48 1.38
C THR A 289 25.77 0.89 2.79
N THR A 290 26.62 1.44 3.66
CA THR A 290 26.70 1.05 5.07
C THR A 290 25.63 1.76 5.89
N ALA A 291 25.19 1.14 7.01
CA ALA A 291 24.22 1.76 7.92
C ALA A 291 24.66 3.17 8.38
N ASP A 292 25.95 3.37 8.66
CA ASP A 292 26.52 4.66 9.06
C ASP A 292 26.44 5.75 7.99
N ASN A 293 26.22 5.39 6.71
CA ASN A 293 26.09 6.34 5.61
C ASN A 293 24.60 6.65 5.30
N LEU A 294 23.65 5.98 5.95
CA LEU A 294 22.21 6.21 5.81
C LEU A 294 21.66 7.19 6.86
N TYR A 295 22.41 7.43 7.93
CA TYR A 295 22.10 8.37 9.02
C TYR A 295 23.05 9.57 9.01
#